data_AF-H1L0Q8-F1
#
_entry.id   AF-H1L0Q8-F1
#
_cell.length_a   1.000
_cell.length_b   1.000
_cell.length_c   1.000
_cell.angle_alpha   90.00
_cell.angle_beta   90.00
_cell.angle_gamma   90.00
#
_symmetry.space_group_name_H-M   'P 1'
#
loop_
_entity.id
_entity.type
_entity.pdbx_description
1 polymer ?
#
loop_
_entity_poly.entity_id
_entity_poly.type
_entity_poly.pdbx_seq_one_letter_code
_entity_poly.pdbx_strand_id
1 'polypeptide(L)'
;MDEKYKKDSLEQKYNIIKDNRYIMEEVIVPISKVLNLPIDEVVEIFVRKCDSATLYELHAYAEQARMGCLGRKVDIDLGLCWLSDFFGLISRKDADLIRKKVVESHILHKKPYKEALEEGRKLILQLLKE
;
A
#
# COMPACT_ATOMS: atom_id res chain seq x y z
N MET A 1 37.00 -10.73 2.39
CA MET A 1 36.13 -9.55 2.38
C MET A 1 36.43 -8.76 3.64
N ASP A 2 36.92 -7.53 3.50
CA ASP A 2 37.35 -6.65 4.60
C ASP A 2 36.19 -6.37 5.57
N GLU A 3 36.45 -6.46 6.89
CA GLU A 3 35.45 -6.16 7.93
C GLU A 3 34.95 -4.71 7.84
N LYS A 4 35.84 -3.79 7.45
CA LYS A 4 35.48 -2.39 7.22
C LYS A 4 34.43 -2.26 6.11
N TYR A 5 34.64 -2.95 4.99
CA TYR A 5 33.69 -2.94 3.88
C TYR A 5 32.31 -3.48 4.26
N LYS A 6 32.25 -4.53 5.10
CA LYS A 6 30.98 -5.06 5.60
C LYS A 6 30.25 -4.05 6.48
N LYS A 7 30.98 -3.36 7.36
CA LYS A 7 30.42 -2.34 8.24
C LYS A 7 29.87 -1.16 7.44
N ASP A 8 30.67 -0.64 6.51
CA ASP A 8 30.28 0.48 5.65
C ASP A 8 29.05 0.13 4.80
N SER A 9 28.98 -1.11 4.30
CA SER A 9 27.81 -1.60 3.53
C SER A 9 26.54 -1.69 4.38
N LEU A 10 26.63 -2.12 5.64
CA LEU A 10 25.47 -2.16 6.54
C LEU A 10 25.00 -0.75 6.90
N GLU A 11 25.92 0.16 7.19
CA GLU A 11 25.60 1.56 7.49
C GLU A 11 24.88 2.24 6.33
N GLN A 12 25.33 2.01 5.09
CA GLN A 12 24.63 2.50 3.90
C GLN A 12 23.19 1.99 3.82
N LYS A 13 22.96 0.70 4.09
CA LYS A 13 21.59 0.14 4.10
C LYS A 13 20.70 0.79 5.16
N TYR A 14 21.22 1.03 6.35
CA TYR A 14 20.48 1.74 7.38
C TYR A 14 20.11 3.15 6.93
N ASN A 15 21.05 3.88 6.34
CA ASN A 15 20.85 5.26 5.90
C ASN A 15 19.81 5.35 4.77
N ILE A 16 19.81 4.41 3.80
CA ILE A 16 18.80 4.36 2.73
C ILE A 16 17.37 4.35 3.30
N ILE A 17 17.15 3.62 4.41
CA ILE A 17 15.83 3.52 5.04
C ILE A 17 15.57 4.72 5.94
N LYS A 18 16.48 5.00 6.89
CA LYS A 18 16.28 5.98 7.96
C LYS A 18 16.25 7.42 7.44
N ASP A 19 17.03 7.73 6.40
CA ASP A 19 17.07 9.07 5.81
C ASP A 19 15.91 9.30 4.84
N ASN A 20 15.20 8.24 4.44
CA ASN A 20 14.03 8.33 3.58
C ASN A 20 12.74 8.43 4.40
N ARG A 21 12.31 9.67 4.64
CA ARG A 21 11.08 9.99 5.39
C ARG A 21 9.85 9.24 4.86
N TYR A 22 9.68 9.16 3.54
CA TYR A 22 8.54 8.50 2.93
C TYR A 22 8.52 7.01 3.27
N ILE A 23 9.66 6.31 3.14
CA ILE A 23 9.77 4.89 3.51
C ILE A 23 9.47 4.69 5.00
N MET A 24 9.98 5.58 5.86
CA MET A 24 9.71 5.51 7.29
C MET A 24 8.20 5.65 7.59
N GLU A 25 7.53 6.65 7.02
CA GLU A 25 6.13 6.96 7.31
C GLU A 25 5.14 5.99 6.65
N GLU A 26 5.40 5.54 5.42
CA GLU A 26 4.45 4.77 4.60
C GLU A 26 4.72 3.27 4.61
N VAL A 27 5.93 2.83 5.00
CA VAL A 27 6.30 1.40 5.04
C VAL A 27 6.65 0.95 6.45
N ILE A 28 7.68 1.54 7.05
CA ILE A 28 8.25 1.05 8.31
C ILE A 28 7.27 1.25 9.48
N VAL A 29 6.73 2.45 9.65
CA VAL A 29 5.78 2.75 10.74
C VAL A 29 4.49 1.89 10.64
N PRO A 30 3.85 1.75 9.46
CA PRO A 30 2.70 0.85 9.32
C PRO A 30 3.02 -0.60 9.68
N ILE A 31 4.15 -1.14 9.21
CA ILE A 31 4.55 -2.53 9.52
C ILE A 31 4.85 -2.67 11.01
N SER A 32 5.55 -1.71 11.63
CA SER A 32 5.81 -1.67 13.07
C SER A 32 4.51 -1.75 13.88
N LYS A 33 3.49 -0.98 13.49
CA LYS A 33 2.17 -1.02 14.15
C LYS A 33 1.47 -2.36 13.98
N VAL A 34 1.48 -2.93 12.76
CA VAL A 34 0.79 -4.20 12.47
C VAL A 34 1.46 -5.38 13.18
N LEU A 35 2.79 -5.40 13.22
CA LEU A 35 3.57 -6.45 13.86
C LEU A 35 3.77 -6.23 15.37
N ASN A 36 3.38 -5.05 15.88
CA ASN A 36 3.64 -4.61 17.25
C ASN A 36 5.12 -4.72 17.64
N LEU A 37 6.00 -4.25 16.76
CA LEU A 37 7.45 -4.24 16.94
C LEU A 37 7.99 -2.80 17.01
N PRO A 38 9.08 -2.55 17.76
CA PRO A 38 9.78 -1.27 17.68
C PRO A 38 10.22 -0.94 16.25
N ILE A 39 10.21 0.35 15.90
CA ILE A 39 10.60 0.84 14.57
C ILE A 39 12.01 0.36 14.20
N ASP A 40 12.97 0.44 15.13
CA ASP A 40 14.35 0.03 14.89
C ASP A 40 14.49 -1.46 14.57
N GLU A 41 13.67 -2.32 15.20
CA GLU A 41 13.66 -3.76 14.88
C GLU A 41 13.13 -4.02 13.47
N VAL A 42 12.11 -3.28 13.04
CA VAL A 42 11.61 -3.38 11.66
C VAL A 42 12.67 -2.92 10.66
N VAL A 43 13.37 -1.82 10.93
CA VAL A 43 14.47 -1.36 10.08
C VAL A 43 15.57 -2.44 10.00
N GLU A 44 15.96 -3.04 11.13
CA GLU A 44 16.95 -4.13 11.15
C GLU A 44 16.51 -5.31 10.28
N ILE A 45 15.22 -5.71 10.34
CA ILE A 45 14.68 -6.78 9.50
C ILE A 45 14.88 -6.46 8.01
N PHE A 46 14.57 -5.24 7.58
CA PHE A 46 14.76 -4.82 6.18
C PHE A 46 16.24 -4.83 5.79
N VAL A 47 17.13 -4.27 6.62
CA VAL A 47 18.58 -4.25 6.36
C VAL A 47 19.16 -5.66 6.21
N ARG A 48 18.67 -6.60 7.03
CA ARG A 48 19.14 -8.00 7.04
C ARG A 48 18.56 -8.84 5.91
N LYS A 49 17.31 -8.58 5.51
CA LYS A 49 16.58 -9.42 4.54
C LYS A 49 16.62 -8.90 3.11
N CYS A 50 16.76 -7.59 2.92
CA CYS A 50 16.82 -6.97 1.61
C CYS A 50 18.28 -6.71 1.20
N ASP A 51 18.59 -6.92 -0.09
CA ASP A 51 19.83 -6.44 -0.66
C ASP A 51 19.79 -4.93 -0.89
N SER A 52 20.95 -4.33 -1.21
CA SER A 52 21.03 -2.88 -1.37
C SER A 52 20.18 -2.38 -2.55
N ALA A 53 20.11 -3.12 -3.65
CA ALA A 53 19.31 -2.75 -4.82
C ALA A 53 17.81 -2.64 -4.47
N THR A 54 17.29 -3.64 -3.76
CA THR A 54 15.90 -3.64 -3.26
C THR A 54 15.63 -2.44 -2.36
N LEU A 55 16.56 -2.11 -1.45
CA LEU A 55 16.40 -0.96 -0.56
C LEU A 55 16.40 0.37 -1.32
N TYR A 56 17.22 0.51 -2.36
CA TYR A 56 17.21 1.71 -3.22
C TYR A 56 15.88 1.87 -3.98
N GLU A 57 15.26 0.78 -4.39
CA GLU A 57 13.99 0.79 -5.13
C GLU A 57 12.75 0.84 -4.21
N LEU A 58 12.94 0.74 -2.90
CA LEU A 58 11.86 0.57 -1.92
C LEU A 58 10.81 1.67 -1.98
N HIS A 59 11.20 2.90 -2.30
CA HIS A 59 10.25 4.01 -2.49
C HIS A 59 9.27 3.74 -3.64
N ALA A 60 9.77 3.30 -4.80
CA ALA A 60 8.92 3.00 -5.95
C ALA A 60 7.99 1.81 -5.67
N TYR A 61 8.52 0.78 -4.99
CA TYR A 61 7.72 -0.36 -4.57
C TYR A 61 6.62 0.02 -3.59
N ALA A 62 6.90 0.91 -2.64
CA ALA A 62 5.92 1.40 -1.69
C ALA A 62 4.77 2.18 -2.37
N GLU A 63 5.09 3.06 -3.32
CA GLU A 63 4.07 3.77 -4.11
C GLU A 63 3.18 2.82 -4.92
N GLN A 64 3.78 1.83 -5.59
CA GLN A 64 3.04 0.81 -6.34
C GLN A 64 2.17 -0.06 -5.42
N ALA A 65 2.74 -0.50 -4.29
CA ALA A 65 2.05 -1.32 -3.31
C ALA A 65 0.87 -0.56 -2.69
N ARG A 66 1.01 0.75 -2.43
CA ARG A 66 -0.06 1.59 -1.88
C ARG A 66 -1.31 1.58 -2.75
N MET A 67 -1.15 1.74 -4.06
CA MET A 67 -2.26 1.67 -5.03
C MET A 67 -2.96 0.30 -4.98
N GLY A 68 -2.18 -0.79 -5.06
CA GLY A 68 -2.73 -2.15 -5.07
C GLY A 68 -3.36 -2.57 -3.74
N CYS A 69 -2.72 -2.25 -2.61
CA CYS A 69 -3.23 -2.52 -1.27
C CYS A 69 -4.53 -1.78 -1.00
N LEU A 70 -4.61 -0.50 -1.40
CA LEU A 70 -5.83 0.26 -1.25
C LEU A 70 -6.97 -0.30 -2.11
N GLY A 71 -6.67 -0.72 -3.35
CA GLY A 71 -7.65 -1.37 -4.21
C GLY A 71 -8.29 -2.59 -3.54
N ARG A 72 -7.47 -3.48 -2.96
CA ARG A 72 -7.97 -4.64 -2.20
C ARG A 72 -8.81 -4.25 -0.99
N LYS A 73 -8.43 -3.20 -0.28
CA LYS A 73 -9.22 -2.68 0.84
C LYS A 73 -10.58 -2.17 0.36
N VAL A 74 -10.61 -1.44 -0.74
CA VAL A 74 -11.86 -0.95 -1.36
C VAL A 74 -12.76 -2.12 -1.75
N ASP A 75 -12.20 -3.20 -2.32
CA ASP A 75 -12.98 -4.39 -2.66
C ASP A 75 -13.69 -4.99 -1.45
N ILE A 76 -12.97 -5.08 -0.33
CA ILE A 76 -13.50 -5.61 0.92
C ILE A 76 -14.57 -4.66 1.48
N ASP A 77 -14.25 -3.36 1.59
CA ASP A 77 -15.10 -2.37 2.26
C ASP A 77 -16.39 -2.06 1.46
N LEU A 78 -16.37 -2.22 0.13
CA LEU A 78 -17.54 -2.09 -0.75
C LEU A 78 -18.19 -3.44 -1.11
N GLY A 79 -17.58 -4.57 -0.75
CA GLY A 79 -18.08 -5.90 -1.07
C GLY A 79 -18.04 -6.22 -2.57
N LEU A 80 -17.11 -5.64 -3.34
CA LEU A 80 -17.04 -5.82 -4.80
C LEU A 80 -16.79 -7.26 -5.22
N CYS A 81 -16.04 -8.03 -4.42
CA CYS A 81 -15.86 -9.46 -4.66
C CYS A 81 -17.19 -10.22 -4.65
N TRP A 82 -18.07 -9.93 -3.70
CA TRP A 82 -19.39 -10.54 -3.62
C TRP A 82 -20.27 -10.07 -4.77
N LEU A 83 -20.37 -8.75 -4.94
CA LEU A 83 -21.27 -8.14 -5.91
C LEU A 83 -20.90 -8.50 -7.35
N SER A 84 -19.61 -8.62 -7.66
CA SER A 84 -19.15 -8.88 -9.03
C SER A 84 -18.70 -10.32 -9.26
N ASP A 85 -17.77 -10.83 -8.46
CA ASP A 85 -17.12 -12.11 -8.76
C ASP A 85 -17.98 -13.32 -8.38
N PHE A 86 -18.70 -13.25 -7.27
CA PHE A 86 -19.51 -14.38 -6.77
C PHE A 86 -20.95 -14.34 -7.27
N PHE A 87 -21.64 -13.21 -7.12
CA PHE A 87 -23.06 -13.11 -7.45
C PHE A 87 -23.33 -12.50 -8.82
N GLY A 88 -22.35 -11.85 -9.45
CA GLY A 88 -22.50 -11.26 -10.78
C GLY A 88 -23.58 -10.17 -10.86
N LEU A 89 -23.91 -9.51 -9.74
CA LEU A 89 -24.90 -8.43 -9.65
C LEU A 89 -24.42 -7.16 -10.36
N ILE A 90 -23.10 -6.95 -10.44
CA ILE A 90 -22.47 -5.92 -11.27
C ILE A 90 -21.36 -6.55 -12.12
N SER A 91 -21.11 -5.98 -13.30
CA SER A 91 -20.05 -6.48 -14.18
C SER A 91 -18.66 -6.30 -13.56
N ARG A 92 -17.71 -7.18 -13.89
CA ARG A 92 -16.31 -7.04 -13.44
C ARG A 92 -15.70 -5.71 -13.87
N LYS A 93 -16.05 -5.24 -15.07
CA LYS A 93 -15.58 -3.97 -15.61
C LYS A 93 -16.06 -2.78 -14.77
N ASP A 94 -17.32 -2.82 -14.30
CA ASP A 94 -17.87 -1.76 -13.46
C ASP A 94 -17.27 -1.79 -12.06
N ALA A 95 -17.09 -2.99 -11.48
CA ALA A 95 -16.40 -3.16 -10.21
C ALA A 95 -14.96 -2.64 -10.27
N ASP A 96 -14.22 -2.95 -11.34
CA ASP A 96 -12.88 -2.42 -11.59
C ASP A 96 -12.87 -0.89 -11.68
N LEU A 97 -13.84 -0.31 -12.40
CA LEU A 97 -13.95 1.14 -12.55
C LEU A 97 -14.27 1.83 -11.22
N ILE A 98 -15.18 1.26 -10.42
CA ILE A 98 -15.52 1.77 -9.08
C ILE A 98 -14.29 1.73 -8.18
N ARG A 99 -13.61 0.58 -8.11
CA ARG A 99 -12.38 0.41 -7.33
C ARG A 99 -11.34 1.44 -7.72
N LYS A 100 -11.07 1.59 -9.03
CA LYS A 100 -10.11 2.57 -9.57
C LYS A 100 -10.48 3.99 -9.16
N LYS A 101 -11.74 4.40 -9.34
CA LYS A 101 -12.21 5.74 -8.97
C LYS A 101 -12.00 6.04 -7.48
N VAL A 102 -12.35 5.10 -6.60
CA VAL A 102 -12.18 5.30 -5.14
C VAL A 102 -10.70 5.42 -4.78
N VAL A 103 -9.84 4.57 -5.35
CA VAL A 103 -8.38 4.61 -5.13
C VAL A 103 -7.79 5.94 -5.61
N GLU A 104 -8.13 6.38 -6.83
CA GLU A 104 -7.66 7.64 -7.40
C GLU A 104 -8.15 8.85 -6.61
N SER A 105 -9.43 8.88 -6.21
CA SER A 105 -9.98 9.94 -5.34
C SER A 105 -9.22 10.07 -4.03
N HIS A 106 -8.86 8.95 -3.40
CA HIS A 106 -8.11 8.99 -2.15
C HIS A 106 -6.64 9.39 -2.33
N ILE A 107 -5.94 8.78 -3.30
CA ILE A 107 -4.49 8.92 -3.43
C ILE A 107 -4.09 10.17 -4.21
N LEU A 108 -4.73 10.42 -5.36
CA LEU A 108 -4.39 11.52 -6.27
C LEU A 108 -5.07 12.82 -5.84
N HIS A 109 -6.36 12.76 -5.49
CA HIS A 109 -7.13 13.94 -5.09
C HIS A 109 -7.09 14.22 -3.59
N LYS A 110 -6.36 13.41 -2.81
CA LYS A 110 -6.19 13.55 -1.35
C LYS A 110 -7.51 13.61 -0.58
N LYS A 111 -8.59 13.06 -1.15
CA LYS A 111 -9.89 13.00 -0.49
C LYS A 111 -9.82 12.02 0.69
N PRO A 112 -10.46 12.29 1.85
CA PRO A 112 -10.52 11.31 2.93
C PRO A 112 -11.09 9.97 2.46
N TYR A 113 -10.48 8.86 2.87
CA TYR A 113 -10.83 7.53 2.38
C TYR A 113 -12.32 7.20 2.56
N LYS A 114 -12.89 7.58 3.70
CA LYS A 114 -14.32 7.39 4.01
C LYS A 114 -15.23 8.10 3.00
N GLU A 115 -14.87 9.29 2.56
CA GLU A 115 -15.66 10.04 1.59
C GLU A 115 -15.48 9.52 0.16
N ALA A 116 -14.30 8.99 -0.17
CA ALA A 116 -14.08 8.29 -1.44
C ALA A 116 -14.90 6.98 -1.50
N LEU A 117 -14.95 6.22 -0.40
CA LEU A 117 -15.80 5.03 -0.30
C LEU A 117 -17.29 5.37 -0.49
N GLU A 118 -17.77 6.47 0.06
CA GLU A 118 -19.16 6.88 -0.08
C GLU A 118 -19.55 7.16 -1.54
N GLU A 119 -18.64 7.73 -2.34
CA GLU A 119 -18.85 7.88 -3.78
C GLU A 119 -18.93 6.52 -4.47
N GLY A 120 -18.06 5.58 -4.11
CA GLY A 120 -18.11 4.21 -4.60
C GLY A 120 -19.44 3.52 -4.29
N ARG A 121 -19.96 3.68 -3.05
CA ARG A 121 -21.28 3.15 -2.65
C ARG A 121 -22.40 3.70 -3.51
N LYS A 122 -22.39 5.01 -3.79
CA LYS A 122 -23.40 5.64 -4.65
C LYS A 122 -23.39 5.07 -6.07
N LEU A 123 -22.21 4.85 -6.65
CA LEU A 123 -22.07 4.23 -7.97
C LEU A 123 -22.61 2.79 -7.99
N ILE A 124 -22.29 1.99 -6.98
CA ILE A 124 -22.82 0.62 -6.85
C ILE A 124 -24.35 0.63 -6.77
N LEU A 125 -24.93 1.51 -5.95
CA LEU A 125 -26.38 1.60 -5.79
C LEU A 125 -27.09 2.07 -7.06
N GLN A 126 -26.44 2.85 -7.91
CA GLN A 126 -26.97 3.21 -9.22
C GLN A 126 -27.06 1.97 -10.11
N LEU A 127 -25.97 1.21 -10.23
CA LEU A 127 -25.93 -0.02 -11.05
C LEU A 127 -26.93 -1.09 -10.58
N LEU A 128 -27.11 -1.25 -9.28
CA LEU A 128 -28.03 -2.26 -8.72
C LEU A 128 -29.52 -1.88 -8.85
N LYS A 129 -29.84 -0.63 -9.22
CA LYS A 129 -31.22 -0.13 -9.34
C LYS A 129 -31.64 0.14 -10.78
N GLU A 130 -30.74 -0.05 -11.74
CA GLU A 130 -31.05 -0.13 -13.17
C GLU A 130 -31.75 -1.45 -13.50
#